data_AF-A0A1S2LD96-F1
#
_entry.id   AF-A0A1S2LD96-F1
#
_cell.length_a   1.000
_cell.length_b   1.000
_cell.length_c   1.000
_cell.angle_alpha   90.00
_cell.angle_beta   90.00
_cell.angle_gamma   90.00
#
_symmetry.space_group_name_H-M   'P 1'
#
loop_
_entity.id
_entity.type
_entity.pdbx_description
1 polymer ?
#
loop_
_entity_poly.entity_id
_entity_poly.type
_entity_poly.pdbx_seq_one_letter_code
_entity_poly.pdbx_strand_id
1 'polypeptide(L)'
;MTIKERFFLIGEEWNVIHLPKKPNGFAIFIIGDINHFVNSKTSSWHQRPDHYQFIEDLKNAGYTVIYSNLYGRHWGSAEACHFLHRIYDEVTKKEILNKKVHIIAEGMGALVAAQLIPTKESSFRSIVMINPCLNLSHYFQTEKRNKFFYKRFLKELKRAYSIETTELEKKISSMDINMYKAMPVPLKILHCMNSTPYTLENHVRPYEKLCNNENNSVEVAIFLKNKPFEQLAKPAIEFFKKNECNL
;
A
#
# COMPACT_ATOMS: atom_id res chain seq x y z
N MET A 1 4.14 -32.26 -2.35
CA MET A 1 4.29 -31.09 -1.45
C MET A 1 3.43 -29.98 -2.00
N THR A 2 2.49 -29.43 -1.23
CA THR A 2 1.72 -28.25 -1.64
C THR A 2 2.62 -27.02 -1.42
N ILE A 3 2.99 -26.34 -2.51
CA ILE A 3 3.79 -25.10 -2.44
C ILE A 3 2.98 -24.05 -1.68
N LYS A 4 3.54 -23.51 -0.59
CA LYS A 4 2.86 -22.53 0.29
C LYS A 4 3.27 -21.08 0.05
N GLU A 5 4.47 -20.87 -0.49
CA GLU A 5 4.95 -19.56 -0.91
C GLU A 5 5.90 -19.72 -2.09
N ARG A 6 6.07 -18.65 -2.87
CA ARG A 6 7.07 -18.56 -3.94
C ARG A 6 7.63 -17.15 -4.02
N PHE A 7 8.96 -17.05 -4.03
CA PHE A 7 9.66 -15.85 -4.45
C PHE A 7 9.90 -15.91 -5.96
N PHE A 8 9.64 -14.80 -6.65
CA PHE A 8 9.79 -14.73 -8.10
C PHE A 8 10.23 -13.33 -8.54
N LEU A 9 10.96 -13.30 -9.65
CA LEU A 9 11.51 -12.08 -10.22
C LEU A 9 10.66 -11.62 -11.40
N ILE A 10 10.35 -10.32 -11.46
CA ILE A 10 9.80 -9.67 -12.66
C ILE A 10 10.70 -8.49 -12.99
N GLY A 11 11.39 -8.55 -14.12
CA GLY A 11 12.46 -7.58 -14.41
C GLY A 11 13.60 -7.75 -13.40
N GLU A 12 13.86 -6.72 -12.62
CA GLU A 12 14.90 -6.70 -11.56
C GLU A 12 14.32 -6.75 -10.14
N GLU A 13 12.99 -6.78 -10.00
CA GLU A 13 12.31 -6.66 -8.71
C GLU A 13 11.80 -8.01 -8.21
N TRP A 14 12.15 -8.31 -6.95
CA TRP A 14 11.68 -9.50 -6.26
C TRP A 14 10.26 -9.31 -5.72
N ASN A 15 9.49 -10.37 -5.87
CA ASN A 15 8.10 -10.47 -5.46
C ASN A 15 7.92 -11.76 -4.68
N VAL A 16 6.89 -11.81 -3.86
CA VAL A 16 6.48 -13.05 -3.19
C VAL A 16 4.97 -13.21 -3.28
N ILE A 17 4.56 -14.45 -3.49
CA ILE A 17 3.18 -14.89 -3.44
C ILE A 17 3.03 -15.94 -2.36
N HIS A 18 2.04 -15.74 -1.49
CA HIS A 18 1.65 -16.63 -0.42
C HIS A 18 0.33 -17.31 -0.80
N LEU A 19 0.34 -18.65 -0.77
CA LEU A 19 -0.81 -19.45 -1.16
C LEU A 19 -1.52 -19.99 0.08
N PRO A 20 -2.85 -19.76 0.20
CA PRO A 20 -3.65 -20.30 1.28
C PRO A 20 -3.86 -21.81 1.09
N LYS A 21 -4.03 -22.56 2.19
CA LYS A 21 -4.36 -23.99 2.12
C LYS A 21 -5.74 -24.25 1.51
N LYS A 22 -6.69 -23.33 1.72
CA LYS A 22 -8.05 -23.35 1.20
C LYS A 22 -8.33 -22.00 0.52
N PRO A 23 -8.03 -21.84 -0.79
CA PRO A 23 -8.21 -20.57 -1.47
C PRO A 23 -9.69 -20.19 -1.59
N ASN A 24 -9.99 -18.91 -1.38
CA ASN A 24 -11.32 -18.31 -1.60
C ASN A 24 -11.45 -17.65 -2.99
N GLY A 25 -10.41 -17.71 -3.81
CA GLY A 25 -10.34 -17.09 -5.15
C GLY A 25 -10.00 -15.60 -5.14
N PHE A 26 -9.88 -14.95 -3.99
CA PHE A 26 -9.50 -13.53 -3.88
C PHE A 26 -8.02 -13.37 -3.59
N ALA A 27 -7.44 -12.34 -4.20
CA ALA A 27 -6.07 -11.93 -3.94
C ALA A 27 -6.01 -10.59 -3.20
N ILE A 28 -5.01 -10.45 -2.34
CA ILE A 28 -4.64 -9.21 -1.65
C ILE A 28 -3.23 -8.83 -2.10
N PHE A 29 -3.09 -7.66 -2.68
CA PHE A 29 -1.79 -7.06 -2.98
C PHE A 29 -1.39 -6.11 -1.86
N ILE A 30 -0.23 -6.34 -1.25
CA ILE A 30 0.31 -5.46 -0.21
C ILE A 30 1.36 -4.53 -0.83
N ILE A 31 1.20 -3.24 -0.57
CA ILE A 31 2.12 -2.16 -0.94
C ILE A 31 2.69 -1.62 0.37
N GLY A 32 3.96 -1.90 0.65
CA GLY A 32 4.56 -1.58 1.94
C GLY A 32 5.04 -0.12 2.08
N ASP A 33 5.37 0.25 3.31
CA ASP A 33 5.98 1.55 3.63
C ASP A 33 7.50 1.53 3.40
N ILE A 34 8.18 2.60 3.83
CA ILE A 34 9.61 2.81 3.78
C ILE A 34 10.42 1.56 4.20
N ASN A 35 10.08 0.80 5.23
CA ASN A 35 10.92 -0.36 5.61
C ASN A 35 10.61 -1.67 4.86
N HIS A 36 9.75 -1.61 3.84
CA HIS A 36 9.42 -2.76 3.02
C HIS A 36 10.59 -3.19 2.15
N PHE A 37 10.84 -4.49 2.09
CA PHE A 37 11.74 -5.08 1.12
C PHE A 37 11.38 -6.53 0.82
N VAL A 38 11.78 -7.00 -0.37
CA VAL A 38 11.70 -8.40 -0.79
C VAL A 38 13.02 -8.76 -1.49
N ASN A 39 13.55 -9.94 -1.23
CA ASN A 39 14.68 -10.50 -1.95
C ASN A 39 14.42 -11.96 -2.33
N SER A 40 15.41 -12.65 -2.88
CA SER A 40 15.29 -14.04 -3.35
C SER A 40 14.92 -15.08 -2.28
N LYS A 41 15.06 -14.74 -0.99
CA LYS A 41 14.92 -15.71 0.12
C LYS A 41 14.00 -15.25 1.25
N THR A 42 13.76 -13.95 1.39
CA THR A 42 13.03 -13.38 2.52
C THR A 42 12.45 -12.01 2.21
N SER A 43 11.69 -11.45 3.14
CA SER A 43 11.12 -10.11 3.06
C SER A 43 11.02 -9.47 4.44
N SER A 44 10.76 -8.17 4.49
CA SER A 44 10.46 -7.46 5.74
C SER A 44 9.27 -8.06 6.50
N TRP A 45 8.31 -8.67 5.78
CA TRP A 45 7.13 -9.31 6.37
C TRP A 45 7.44 -10.69 6.97
N HIS A 46 8.47 -11.40 6.49
CA HIS A 46 8.94 -12.63 7.11
C HIS A 46 9.72 -12.38 8.40
N GLN A 47 10.50 -11.30 8.42
CA GLN A 47 11.42 -11.02 9.53
C GLN A 47 10.75 -10.40 10.75
N ARG A 48 9.53 -9.88 10.60
CA ARG A 48 8.78 -9.20 11.66
C ARG A 48 7.63 -10.10 12.13
N PRO A 49 7.65 -10.62 13.37
CA PRO A 49 6.65 -11.58 13.86
C PRO A 49 5.20 -11.12 13.65
N ASP A 50 4.87 -9.88 14.02
CA ASP A 50 3.51 -9.33 13.87
C ASP A 50 3.07 -9.25 12.40
N HIS A 51 3.99 -8.94 11.48
CA HIS A 51 3.69 -8.88 10.04
C HIS A 51 3.54 -10.28 9.46
N TYR A 52 4.38 -11.22 9.89
CA TYR A 52 4.25 -12.61 9.48
C TYR A 52 2.90 -13.18 9.94
N GLN A 53 2.52 -12.94 11.20
CA GLN A 53 1.21 -13.36 11.71
C GLN A 53 0.06 -12.70 10.94
N PHE A 54 0.17 -11.42 10.59
CA PHE A 54 -0.81 -10.75 9.73
C PHE A 54 -0.99 -11.47 8.39
N ILE A 55 0.10 -11.90 7.73
CA ILE A 55 0.04 -12.67 6.47
C ILE A 55 -0.62 -14.04 6.70
N GLU A 56 -0.25 -14.75 7.77
CA GLU A 56 -0.87 -16.03 8.11
C GLU A 56 -2.37 -15.89 8.36
N ASP A 57 -2.82 -14.82 9.01
CA ASP A 57 -4.25 -14.57 9.23
C ASP A 57 -4.99 -14.34 7.91
N LEU A 58 -4.41 -13.61 6.95
CA LEU A 58 -4.98 -13.47 5.60
C LEU A 58 -5.05 -14.82 4.87
N LYS A 59 -3.98 -15.63 4.93
CA LYS A 59 -3.95 -16.96 4.30
C LYS A 59 -4.96 -17.91 4.94
N ASN A 60 -5.12 -17.84 6.26
CA ASN A 60 -6.11 -18.63 7.00
C ASN A 60 -7.54 -18.21 6.64
N ALA A 61 -7.76 -16.95 6.29
CA ALA A 61 -9.02 -16.47 5.71
C ALA A 61 -9.23 -16.85 4.23
N GLY A 62 -8.23 -17.49 3.61
CA GLY A 62 -8.32 -18.04 2.25
C GLY A 62 -7.76 -17.15 1.14
N TYR A 63 -7.13 -16.02 1.48
CA TYR A 63 -6.59 -15.09 0.49
C TYR A 63 -5.24 -15.57 -0.07
N THR A 64 -5.07 -15.37 -1.38
CA THR A 64 -3.74 -15.34 -2.00
C THR A 64 -3.12 -13.97 -1.74
N VAL A 65 -1.93 -13.92 -1.13
CA VAL A 65 -1.30 -12.63 -0.76
C VAL A 65 -0.05 -12.40 -1.60
N ILE A 66 0.04 -11.23 -2.23
CA ILE A 66 1.15 -10.85 -3.11
C ILE A 66 1.76 -9.54 -2.63
N TYR A 67 3.08 -9.45 -2.64
CA TYR A 67 3.76 -8.17 -2.47
C TYR A 67 5.13 -8.16 -3.12
N SER A 68 5.65 -6.95 -3.31
CA SER A 68 6.87 -6.69 -4.05
C SER A 68 7.65 -5.56 -3.43
N ASN A 69 8.97 -5.58 -3.63
CA ASN A 69 9.84 -4.50 -3.22
C ASN A 69 9.49 -3.15 -3.90
N LEU A 70 8.85 -3.17 -5.08
CA LEU A 70 8.42 -1.97 -5.83
C LEU A 70 9.50 -0.89 -5.95
N TYR A 71 10.74 -1.28 -6.24
CA TYR A 71 11.92 -0.41 -6.33
C TYR A 71 12.31 0.27 -4.98
N GLY A 72 11.76 -0.21 -3.87
CA GLY A 72 12.04 0.24 -2.52
C GLY A 72 11.40 1.59 -2.21
N ARG A 73 12.21 2.65 -2.13
CA ARG A 73 11.79 4.01 -1.75
C ARG A 73 11.05 4.72 -2.90
N HIS A 74 9.92 4.18 -3.32
CA HIS A 74 9.23 4.60 -4.54
C HIS A 74 8.44 5.92 -4.43
N TRP A 75 8.06 6.36 -3.23
CA TRP A 75 7.36 7.63 -2.97
C TRP A 75 6.17 7.93 -3.89
N GLY A 76 5.43 6.88 -4.27
CA GLY A 76 4.32 6.96 -5.22
C GLY A 76 4.74 7.27 -6.66
N SER A 77 5.93 6.88 -7.11
CA SER A 77 6.36 7.14 -8.48
C SER A 77 5.47 6.44 -9.51
N ALA A 78 5.39 7.03 -10.72
CA ALA A 78 4.69 6.43 -11.84
C ALA A 78 5.27 5.04 -12.19
N GLU A 79 6.59 4.88 -12.06
CA GLU A 79 7.28 3.61 -12.27
C GLU A 79 6.76 2.50 -11.32
N ALA A 80 6.60 2.80 -10.04
CA ALA A 80 6.02 1.86 -9.09
C ALA A 80 4.55 1.54 -9.38
N CYS A 81 3.77 2.51 -9.85
CA CYS A 81 2.39 2.28 -10.28
C CYS A 81 2.32 1.34 -11.49
N HIS A 82 3.14 1.58 -12.52
CA HIS A 82 3.23 0.72 -13.69
C HIS A 82 3.67 -0.70 -13.32
N PHE A 83 4.67 -0.81 -12.43
CA PHE A 83 5.19 -2.11 -12.02
C PHE A 83 4.18 -2.90 -11.18
N LEU A 84 3.46 -2.25 -10.26
CA LEU A 84 2.38 -2.90 -9.51
C LEU A 84 1.28 -3.46 -10.45
N HIS A 85 0.88 -2.69 -11.46
CA HIS A 85 -0.08 -3.17 -12.47
C HIS A 85 0.47 -4.35 -13.28
N ARG A 86 1.76 -4.32 -13.63
CA ARG A 86 2.42 -5.44 -14.30
C ARG A 86 2.40 -6.71 -13.44
N ILE A 87 2.65 -6.61 -12.13
CA ILE A 87 2.53 -7.75 -11.21
C ILE A 87 1.08 -8.26 -11.20
N TYR A 88 0.10 -7.36 -11.14
CA TYR A 88 -1.31 -7.72 -11.23
C TYR A 88 -1.61 -8.53 -12.50
N ASP A 89 -1.17 -8.08 -13.67
CA ASP A 89 -1.36 -8.79 -14.94
C ASP A 89 -0.67 -10.16 -14.95
N GLU A 90 0.55 -10.25 -14.43
CA GLU A 90 1.30 -11.50 -14.38
C GLU A 90 0.68 -12.53 -13.43
N VAL A 91 0.19 -12.08 -12.27
CA VAL A 91 -0.43 -12.95 -11.26
C VAL A 91 -1.81 -13.43 -11.72
N THR A 92 -2.65 -12.53 -12.23
CA THR A 92 -4.01 -12.86 -12.69
C THR A 92 -4.01 -13.79 -13.91
N LYS A 93 -2.93 -13.80 -14.71
CA LYS A 93 -2.75 -14.78 -15.80
C LYS A 93 -2.33 -16.17 -15.32
N LYS A 94 -1.59 -16.26 -14.21
CA LYS A 94 -0.97 -17.51 -13.74
C LYS A 94 -1.76 -18.21 -12.64
N GLU A 95 -2.51 -17.45 -11.85
CA GLU A 95 -3.26 -17.94 -10.71
C GLU A 95 -4.76 -17.92 -10.98
N ILE A 96 -5.48 -18.92 -10.45
CA ILE A 96 -6.95 -18.98 -10.55
C ILE A 96 -7.54 -18.01 -9.52
N LEU A 97 -7.74 -16.76 -9.95
CA LEU A 97 -8.19 -15.65 -9.12
C LEU A 97 -9.39 -14.94 -9.75
N ASN A 98 -10.19 -14.29 -8.90
CA ASN A 98 -11.15 -13.30 -9.32
C ASN A 98 -10.45 -12.13 -10.02
N LYS A 99 -11.11 -11.56 -11.04
CA LYS A 99 -10.54 -10.46 -11.85
C LYS A 99 -10.19 -9.25 -10.99
N LYS A 100 -11.07 -8.85 -10.07
CA LYS A 100 -10.83 -7.71 -9.16
C LYS A 100 -10.14 -8.20 -7.89
N VAL A 101 -9.05 -7.53 -7.50
CA VAL A 101 -8.26 -7.85 -6.30
C VAL A 101 -8.41 -6.80 -5.21
N HIS A 102 -8.08 -7.17 -3.99
CA HIS A 102 -8.01 -6.25 -2.86
C HIS A 102 -6.59 -5.67 -2.71
N ILE A 103 -6.49 -4.48 -2.13
CA ILE A 103 -5.21 -3.83 -1.81
C ILE A 103 -5.09 -3.62 -0.30
N ILE A 104 -3.89 -3.83 0.23
CA ILE A 104 -3.43 -3.25 1.50
C ILE A 104 -2.29 -2.28 1.18
N ALA A 105 -2.37 -1.04 1.62
CA ALA A 105 -1.31 -0.06 1.41
C ALA A 105 -0.85 0.54 2.76
N GLU A 106 0.42 0.35 3.10
CA GLU A 106 1.02 0.86 4.34
C GLU A 106 1.85 2.12 4.05
N GLY A 107 1.68 3.18 4.85
CA GLY A 107 2.53 4.37 4.77
C GLY A 107 2.65 4.93 3.36
N MET A 108 3.88 5.04 2.86
CA MET A 108 4.20 5.50 1.50
C MET A 108 3.50 4.69 0.39
N GLY A 109 3.18 3.41 0.61
CA GLY A 109 2.44 2.57 -0.32
C GLY A 109 1.07 3.15 -0.71
N ALA A 110 0.47 3.95 0.17
CA ALA A 110 -0.80 4.62 -0.10
C ALA A 110 -0.72 5.61 -1.28
N LEU A 111 0.44 6.21 -1.53
CA LEU A 111 0.64 7.10 -2.68
C LEU A 111 0.50 6.35 -4.01
N VAL A 112 1.00 5.11 -4.08
CA VAL A 112 0.85 4.25 -5.26
C VAL A 112 -0.61 3.89 -5.47
N ALA A 113 -1.29 3.47 -4.39
CA ALA A 113 -2.71 3.13 -4.46
C ALA A 113 -3.58 4.32 -4.89
N ALA A 114 -3.36 5.51 -4.32
CA ALA A 114 -4.10 6.73 -4.62
C ALA A 114 -3.91 7.21 -6.07
N GLN A 115 -2.78 6.89 -6.70
CA GLN A 115 -2.53 7.21 -8.12
C GLN A 115 -3.05 6.12 -9.07
N LEU A 116 -2.79 4.86 -8.76
CA LEU A 116 -3.07 3.74 -9.65
C LEU A 116 -4.56 3.41 -9.71
N ILE A 117 -5.20 3.23 -8.55
CA ILE A 117 -6.57 2.67 -8.49
C ILE A 117 -7.58 3.54 -9.25
N PRO A 118 -7.58 4.88 -9.14
CA PRO A 118 -8.51 5.72 -9.90
C PRO A 118 -8.38 5.63 -11.43
N THR A 119 -7.23 5.15 -11.94
CA THR A 119 -7.01 4.97 -13.39
C THR A 119 -7.27 3.53 -13.86
N LYS A 120 -7.44 2.60 -12.91
CA LYS A 120 -7.51 1.15 -13.14
C LYS A 120 -8.59 0.48 -12.28
N GLU A 121 -9.67 1.20 -12.00
CA GLU A 121 -10.74 0.80 -11.08
C GLU A 121 -11.29 -0.60 -11.39
N SER A 122 -11.39 -0.96 -12.66
CA SER A 122 -11.87 -2.28 -13.10
C SER A 122 -11.01 -3.46 -12.61
N SER A 123 -9.79 -3.21 -12.14
CA SER A 123 -8.85 -4.21 -11.62
C SER A 123 -8.92 -4.37 -10.10
N PHE A 124 -9.53 -3.42 -9.38
CA PHE A 124 -9.50 -3.36 -7.92
C PHE A 124 -10.90 -3.42 -7.32
N ARG A 125 -11.02 -4.13 -6.19
CA ARG A 125 -12.30 -4.39 -5.52
C ARG A 125 -12.50 -3.50 -4.31
N SER A 126 -11.51 -3.43 -3.43
CA SER A 126 -11.51 -2.55 -2.28
C SER A 126 -10.09 -2.41 -1.74
N ILE A 127 -9.88 -1.43 -0.87
CA ILE A 127 -8.57 -1.12 -0.30
C ILE A 127 -8.63 -0.87 1.20
N VAL A 128 -7.65 -1.43 1.91
CA VAL A 128 -7.33 -1.06 3.29
C VAL A 128 -6.01 -0.28 3.29
N MET A 129 -6.01 0.90 3.88
CA MET A 129 -4.82 1.72 4.07
C MET A 129 -4.41 1.72 5.54
N ILE A 130 -3.14 1.44 5.85
CA ILE A 130 -2.60 1.41 7.21
C ILE A 130 -1.63 2.55 7.39
N ASN A 131 -1.90 3.47 8.33
CA ASN A 131 -1.12 4.68 8.57
C ASN A 131 -0.66 5.39 7.27
N PRO A 132 -1.57 5.72 6.35
CA PRO A 132 -1.18 6.06 4.98
C PRO A 132 -0.51 7.42 4.86
N CYS A 133 0.50 7.51 3.99
CA CYS A 133 1.03 8.76 3.50
C CYS A 133 0.18 9.22 2.30
N LEU A 134 -0.71 10.20 2.53
CA LEU A 134 -1.57 10.76 1.47
C LEU A 134 -1.28 12.25 1.19
N ASN A 135 -0.18 12.76 1.73
CA ASN A 135 0.20 14.17 1.60
C ASN A 135 1.73 14.29 1.58
N LEU A 136 2.32 14.00 0.43
CA LEU A 136 3.77 13.98 0.25
C LEU A 136 4.39 15.38 0.42
N SER A 137 3.68 16.44 0.01
CA SER A 137 4.14 17.83 0.20
C SER A 137 4.23 18.19 1.68
N HIS A 138 3.22 17.86 2.48
CA HIS A 138 3.28 18.07 3.93
C HIS A 138 4.42 17.27 4.58
N TYR A 139 4.56 15.99 4.23
CA TYR A 139 5.66 15.16 4.71
C TYR A 139 7.01 15.78 4.34
N PHE A 140 7.15 16.28 3.12
CA PHE A 140 8.35 16.96 2.64
C PHE A 140 8.69 18.22 3.43
N GLN A 141 7.72 19.08 3.72
CA GLN A 141 7.96 20.27 4.55
C GLN A 141 8.35 19.90 5.99
N THR A 142 7.81 18.79 6.52
CA THR A 142 8.16 18.29 7.85
C THR A 142 9.59 17.77 7.88
N GLU A 143 9.98 16.94 6.90
CA GLU A 143 11.34 16.42 6.77
C GLU A 143 12.36 17.55 6.57
N LYS A 144 12.02 18.62 5.82
CA LYS A 144 12.89 19.78 5.61
C LYS A 144 13.30 20.50 6.91
N ARG A 145 12.49 20.42 7.97
CA ARG A 145 12.83 20.95 9.29
C ARG A 145 13.92 20.14 10.00
N ASN A 146 14.13 18.88 9.60
CA ASN A 146 15.19 18.02 10.10
C ASN A 146 16.31 17.84 9.05
N LYS A 147 17.38 18.64 9.15
CA LYS A 147 18.46 18.70 8.16
C LYS A 147 19.10 17.35 7.81
N PHE A 148 19.16 16.40 8.75
CA PHE A 148 19.76 15.09 8.51
C PHE A 148 18.85 14.17 7.70
N PHE A 149 17.59 14.03 8.10
CA PHE A 149 16.63 13.19 7.38
C PHE A 149 16.26 13.78 6.02
N TYR A 150 16.20 15.11 5.90
CA TYR A 150 15.94 15.79 4.64
C TYR A 150 16.92 15.41 3.52
N LYS A 151 18.22 15.36 3.81
CA LYS A 151 19.23 15.01 2.78
C LYS A 151 19.05 13.58 2.26
N ARG A 152 18.72 12.64 3.15
CA ARG A 152 18.42 11.26 2.76
C ARG A 152 17.14 11.22 1.93
N PHE A 153 16.08 11.84 2.43
CA PHE A 153 14.78 11.89 1.77
C PHE A 153 14.85 12.51 0.37
N LEU A 154 15.61 13.59 0.18
CA LEU A 154 15.86 14.17 -1.14
C LEU A 154 16.51 13.18 -2.11
N LYS A 155 17.49 12.39 -1.67
CA LYS A 155 18.12 11.37 -2.53
C LYS A 155 17.11 10.29 -2.93
N GLU A 156 16.26 9.88 -2.00
CA GLU A 156 15.20 8.91 -2.26
C GLU A 156 14.19 9.43 -3.28
N LEU A 157 13.72 10.67 -3.12
CA LEU A 157 12.79 11.33 -4.06
C LEU A 157 13.39 11.52 -5.45
N LYS A 158 14.66 11.94 -5.56
CA LYS A 158 15.33 12.07 -6.87
C LYS A 158 15.34 10.74 -7.62
N ARG A 159 15.66 9.66 -6.91
CA ARG A 159 15.64 8.30 -7.48
C ARG A 159 14.23 7.90 -7.89
N ALA A 160 13.24 8.08 -7.01
CA ALA A 160 11.85 7.71 -7.27
C ALA A 160 11.24 8.44 -8.48
N TYR A 161 11.50 9.75 -8.59
CA TYR A 161 10.88 10.59 -9.61
C TYR A 161 11.74 10.78 -10.86
N SER A 162 13.01 10.37 -10.83
CA SER A 162 13.99 10.58 -11.91
C SER A 162 14.11 12.05 -12.33
N ILE A 163 14.15 12.97 -11.36
CA ILE A 163 14.18 14.43 -11.57
C ILE A 163 15.33 15.06 -10.77
N GLU A 164 15.93 16.10 -11.34
CA GLU A 164 16.99 16.89 -10.71
C GLU A 164 16.49 17.75 -9.54
N THR A 165 17.40 18.08 -8.61
CA THR A 165 17.05 18.71 -7.31
C THR A 165 16.19 19.97 -7.41
N THR A 166 16.52 20.86 -8.34
CA THR A 166 15.90 22.19 -8.47
C THR A 166 14.45 22.10 -8.93
N GLU A 167 14.13 21.12 -9.76
CA GLU A 167 12.76 20.87 -10.23
C GLU A 167 11.97 20.01 -9.23
N LEU A 168 12.65 19.15 -8.49
CA LEU A 168 12.04 18.26 -7.51
C LEU A 168 11.33 19.03 -6.39
N GLU A 169 11.98 20.02 -5.77
CA GLU A 169 11.35 20.78 -4.67
C GLU A 169 10.09 21.50 -5.15
N LYS A 170 10.13 22.08 -6.36
CA LYS A 170 8.97 22.74 -6.98
C LYS A 170 7.85 21.74 -7.24
N LYS A 171 8.17 20.58 -7.82
CA LYS A 171 7.20 19.51 -8.10
C LYS A 171 6.53 19.02 -6.83
N ILE A 172 7.31 18.63 -5.82
CA ILE A 172 6.78 18.08 -4.56
C ILE A 172 6.00 19.15 -3.79
N SER A 173 6.48 20.39 -3.73
CA SER A 173 5.77 21.46 -3.05
C SER A 173 4.45 21.84 -3.74
N SER A 174 4.37 21.64 -5.06
CA SER A 174 3.13 21.82 -5.83
C SER A 174 2.16 20.65 -5.68
N MET A 175 2.59 19.50 -5.13
CA MET A 175 1.68 18.40 -4.86
C MET A 175 0.74 18.81 -3.73
N ASP A 176 -0.55 18.86 -4.04
CA ASP A 176 -1.59 19.05 -3.04
C ASP A 176 -2.44 17.80 -2.93
N ILE A 177 -3.07 17.59 -1.78
CA ILE A 177 -3.92 16.41 -1.60
C ILE A 177 -5.11 16.38 -2.58
N ASN A 178 -5.57 17.56 -3.03
CA ASN A 178 -6.62 17.69 -4.04
C ASN A 178 -6.14 17.28 -5.45
N MET A 179 -4.85 17.02 -5.66
CA MET A 179 -4.35 16.44 -6.90
C MET A 179 -4.61 14.93 -6.99
N TYR A 180 -4.84 14.27 -5.86
CA TYR A 180 -5.34 12.89 -5.87
C TYR A 180 -6.82 12.88 -6.22
N LYS A 181 -7.27 11.80 -6.85
CA LYS A 181 -8.70 11.54 -7.01
C LYS A 181 -9.23 10.86 -5.76
N ALA A 182 -10.49 11.12 -5.43
CA ALA A 182 -11.18 10.30 -4.45
C ALA A 182 -11.13 8.82 -4.84
N MET A 183 -11.01 7.94 -3.85
CA MET A 183 -10.91 6.50 -4.10
C MET A 183 -12.24 5.98 -4.65
N PRO A 184 -12.30 5.43 -5.88
CA PRO A 184 -13.56 5.01 -6.49
C PRO A 184 -14.06 3.65 -5.99
N VAL A 185 -13.21 2.92 -5.25
CA VAL A 185 -13.56 1.64 -4.64
C VAL A 185 -13.72 1.80 -3.13
N PRO A 186 -14.47 0.92 -2.44
CA PRO A 186 -14.59 0.96 -0.99
C PRO A 186 -13.22 1.04 -0.31
N LEU A 187 -13.06 2.06 0.55
CA LEU A 187 -11.82 2.36 1.26
C LEU A 187 -12.02 2.20 2.77
N LYS A 188 -11.06 1.53 3.42
CA LYS A 188 -10.92 1.56 4.87
C LYS A 188 -9.54 2.08 5.27
N ILE A 189 -9.48 3.03 6.18
CA ILE A 189 -8.24 3.56 6.75
C ILE A 189 -8.12 3.07 8.19
N LEU A 190 -7.06 2.32 8.48
CA LEU A 190 -6.67 1.90 9.82
C LEU A 190 -5.53 2.81 10.28
N HIS A 191 -5.82 3.75 11.16
CA HIS A 191 -4.84 4.71 11.67
C HIS A 191 -4.47 4.37 13.12
N CYS A 192 -3.27 3.86 13.34
CA CYS A 192 -2.71 3.63 14.66
C CYS A 192 -1.97 4.88 15.13
N MET A 193 -2.32 5.41 16.31
CA MET A 193 -1.68 6.58 16.93
C MET A 193 -0.23 6.34 17.42
N ASN A 194 0.46 5.36 16.83
CA ASN A 194 1.87 5.08 17.05
C ASN A 194 2.73 6.26 16.55
N SER A 195 4.05 6.21 16.75
CA SER A 195 5.01 7.20 16.24
C SER A 195 5.18 7.14 14.71
N THR A 196 4.08 7.11 13.95
CA THR A 196 4.10 7.27 12.50
C THR A 196 4.33 8.74 12.14
N PRO A 197 5.16 9.05 11.12
CA PRO A 197 5.29 10.42 10.62
C PRO A 197 4.03 10.90 9.90
N TYR A 198 3.14 9.99 9.50
CA TYR A 198 1.94 10.30 8.74
C TYR A 198 0.75 10.55 9.67
N THR A 199 0.61 11.78 10.17
CA THR A 199 -0.41 12.13 11.15
C THR A 199 -1.84 12.07 10.59
N LEU A 200 -2.81 11.81 11.47
CA LEU A 200 -4.23 11.80 11.12
C LEU A 200 -4.66 13.12 10.45
N GLU A 201 -4.30 14.26 11.03
CA GLU A 201 -4.73 15.59 10.57
C GLU A 201 -4.17 15.99 9.21
N ASN A 202 -2.94 15.58 8.89
CA ASN A 202 -2.28 16.04 7.66
C ASN A 202 -2.40 15.06 6.49
N HIS A 203 -2.67 13.78 6.78
CA HIS A 203 -2.74 12.73 5.77
C HIS A 203 -4.13 12.10 5.65
N VAL A 204 -4.79 11.78 6.76
CA VAL A 204 -6.06 11.02 6.72
C VAL A 204 -7.27 11.93 6.57
N ARG A 205 -7.44 12.93 7.45
CA ARG A 205 -8.63 13.81 7.45
C ARG A 205 -8.84 14.56 6.13
N PRO A 206 -7.81 15.12 5.49
CA PRO A 206 -8.04 15.85 4.24
C PRO A 206 -8.43 14.89 3.10
N TYR A 207 -7.93 13.65 3.11
CA TYR A 207 -8.28 12.65 2.09
C TYR A 207 -9.66 12.03 2.34
N GLU A 208 -10.03 11.81 3.60
CA GLU A 208 -11.39 11.43 4.00
C GLU A 208 -12.40 12.49 3.54
N LYS A 209 -12.09 13.78 3.72
CA LYS A 209 -12.92 14.88 3.21
C LYS A 209 -13.03 14.85 1.68
N LEU A 210 -11.94 14.62 0.97
CA LEU A 210 -11.94 14.46 -0.49
C LEU A 210 -12.88 13.32 -0.93
N CYS A 211 -12.78 12.15 -0.29
CA CYS A 211 -13.65 11.00 -0.60
C CYS A 211 -15.13 11.27 -0.29
N ASN A 212 -15.43 11.91 0.85
CA ASN A 212 -16.79 12.24 1.24
C ASN A 212 -17.45 13.27 0.29
N ASN A 213 -16.69 14.24 -0.21
CA ASN A 213 -17.20 15.22 -1.18
C ASN A 213 -17.64 14.58 -2.51
N GLU A 214 -17.02 13.45 -2.88
CA GLU A 214 -17.33 12.68 -4.10
C GLU A 214 -18.32 11.52 -3.82
N ASN A 215 -18.95 11.48 -2.64
CA ASN A 215 -19.86 10.41 -2.18
C ASN A 215 -19.25 9.00 -2.21
N ASN A 216 -17.92 8.87 -2.10
CA ASN A 216 -17.23 7.59 -2.07
C ASN A 216 -17.18 7.01 -0.65
N SER A 217 -17.33 5.68 -0.54
CA SER A 217 -17.34 4.99 0.75
C SER A 217 -15.96 4.96 1.40
N VAL A 218 -15.78 5.69 2.51
CA VAL A 218 -14.58 5.69 3.34
C VAL A 218 -14.92 5.34 4.80
N GLU A 219 -14.30 4.28 5.33
CA GLU A 219 -14.37 3.90 6.75
C GLU A 219 -13.04 4.25 7.44
N VAL A 220 -13.02 5.15 8.42
CA VAL A 220 -11.81 5.45 9.20
C VAL A 220 -11.90 4.84 10.60
N ALA A 221 -10.96 3.97 10.94
CA ALA A 221 -10.81 3.38 12.27
C ALA A 221 -9.50 3.84 12.92
N ILE A 222 -9.61 4.42 14.11
CA ILE A 222 -8.47 4.92 14.88
C ILE A 222 -8.15 3.93 16.00
N PHE A 223 -6.88 3.53 16.10
CA PHE A 223 -6.37 2.67 17.14
C PHE A 223 -5.41 3.42 18.04
N LEU A 224 -5.54 3.20 19.35
CA LEU A 224 -4.64 3.77 20.35
C LEU A 224 -3.21 3.21 20.20
N LYS A 225 -2.25 3.90 20.85
CA LYS A 225 -0.84 3.52 20.87
C LYS A 225 -0.65 2.06 21.31
N ASN A 226 0.38 1.43 20.76
CA ASN A 226 0.84 0.07 21.10
C ASN A 226 -0.08 -1.06 20.66
N LYS A 227 -1.03 -0.80 19.75
CA LYS A 227 -1.75 -1.90 19.12
C LYS A 227 -0.77 -2.72 18.27
N PRO A 228 -0.61 -4.03 18.52
CA PRO A 228 0.22 -4.90 17.70
C PRO A 228 -0.27 -4.94 16.25
N PHE A 229 0.65 -5.07 15.30
CA PHE A 229 0.31 -4.95 13.88
C PHE A 229 -0.59 -6.10 13.41
N GLU A 230 -0.40 -7.31 13.94
CA GLU A 230 -1.22 -8.49 13.62
C GLU A 230 -2.71 -8.28 13.94
N GLN A 231 -3.03 -7.46 14.95
CA GLN A 231 -4.41 -7.16 15.30
C GLN A 231 -5.14 -6.29 14.27
N LEU A 232 -4.45 -5.79 13.26
CA LEU A 232 -5.04 -5.10 12.11
C LEU A 232 -5.57 -6.09 11.06
N ALA A 233 -5.18 -7.37 11.11
CA ALA A 233 -5.61 -8.37 10.14
C ALA A 233 -7.12 -8.59 10.20
N LYS A 234 -7.67 -8.77 11.41
CA LYS A 234 -9.11 -8.98 11.62
C LYS A 234 -9.99 -7.88 10.99
N PRO A 235 -9.82 -6.58 11.33
CA PRO A 235 -10.64 -5.53 10.72
C PRO A 235 -10.41 -5.35 9.21
N ALA A 236 -9.24 -5.73 8.69
CA ALA A 236 -8.99 -5.76 7.24
C ALA A 236 -9.75 -6.90 6.55
N ILE A 237 -9.68 -8.13 7.10
CA ILE A 237 -10.39 -9.32 6.59
C ILE A 237 -11.90 -9.09 6.62
N GLU A 238 -12.45 -8.56 7.72
CA GLU A 238 -13.88 -8.24 7.82
C GLU A 238 -14.31 -7.27 6.73
N PHE A 239 -13.47 -6.27 6.45
CA PHE A 239 -13.72 -5.30 5.39
C PHE A 239 -13.66 -5.93 3.99
N PHE A 240 -12.68 -6.80 3.71
CA PHE A 240 -12.60 -7.48 2.41
C PHE A 240 -13.81 -8.37 2.17
N LYS A 241 -14.17 -9.22 3.14
CA LYS A 241 -15.37 -10.08 3.06
C LYS A 241 -16.65 -9.30 2.79
N LYS A 242 -16.85 -8.16 3.46
CA LYS A 242 -18.01 -7.28 3.21
C LYS A 242 -18.09 -6.79 1.76
N ASN A 243 -16.94 -6.64 1.10
CA ASN A 243 -16.83 -6.13 -0.28
C ASN A 243 -16.63 -7.25 -1.31
N GLU A 244 -16.83 -8.51 -0.94
CA GLU A 244 -16.73 -9.66 -1.85
C GLU A 244 -18.06 -10.05 -2.51
N CYS A 245 -19.19 -9.62 -1.93
CA CYS A 245 -20.54 -10.09 -2.25
C CYS A 245 -21.10 -9.67 -3.62
N ASN A 246 -20.43 -8.75 -4.33
CA ASN A 246 -20.82 -8.33 -5.68
C ASN A 246 -19.87 -9.00 -6.69
N LEU A 247 -20.26 -10.19 -7.16
CA LEU A 247 -19.60 -10.90 -8.27
C LEU A 247 -20.16 -10.43 -9.62
#